data_AF-A0A2E0TPX7-F1
#
_entry.id   AF-A0A2E0TPX7-F1
#
_cell.length_a   1.000
_cell.length_b   1.000
_cell.length_c   1.000
_cell.angle_alpha   90.00
_cell.angle_beta   90.00
_cell.angle_gamma   90.00
#
_symmetry.space_group_name_H-M   'P 1'
#
loop_
_entity.id
_entity.type
_entity.pdbx_description
1 polymer ?
#
loop_
_entity_poly.entity_id
_entity_poly.type
_entity_poly.pdbx_seq_one_letter_code
_entity_poly.pdbx_strand_id
1 'polypeptide(L)'
;MGNAATAMRSDEPWAFSQLIAGLDDVLDEEGRPLAERRAPSALKDGVPMELGPCPYADSRQGEPMNLSALEQITRHLKPVFRELRAFHAALPAGSPSHDRMFLAVLDQLAGPARRLLSVDGTTDGTTDGTVPAPVAVGHKLAAGYFDVMRTLRERRACGVAPPADVDAFLAFVAERRALHGASEVCGGPPRLLRRTTALFLGQDDDAPPADPARPRAAALLAAQIDAGVAWELHDRRLERALLSDPLLRTRNPFLARELDAAREGLEARAAAPVDAAVRALPPDAPDALREALAPGAPVDPDCRAAVEAVASAGALLAADEASLAGWKDTLARYVQALGALRAFQREQEEALRACLGAPAGPVAFSGLLVPRLRAKRWLQAGLGLTLRSTPDGLALWSVRGGTRALPGGSKSAHPGPRRSEPPR
;
A
#
# COMPACT_ATOMS: atom_id res chain seq x y z
N MET A 1 8.67 15.94 7.28
CA MET A 1 7.49 15.81 6.39
C MET A 1 6.47 16.76 6.95
N GLY A 2 5.87 17.63 6.13
CA GLY A 2 4.76 18.47 6.60
C GLY A 2 3.61 17.59 7.09
N ASN A 3 2.78 18.12 8.00
CA ASN A 3 1.57 17.46 8.45
C ASN A 3 0.71 17.09 7.22
N ALA A 4 0.12 15.89 7.21
CA ALA A 4 -0.73 15.41 6.13
C ALA A 4 -1.82 16.43 5.73
N ALA A 5 -2.35 17.18 6.71
CA ALA A 5 -3.29 18.27 6.48
C ALA A 5 -2.66 19.48 5.76
N THR A 6 -1.37 19.76 5.97
CA THR A 6 -0.65 20.83 5.26
C THR A 6 -0.46 20.47 3.80
N ALA A 7 -0.11 19.22 3.49
CA ALA A 7 0.09 18.76 2.12
C ALA A 7 -1.19 18.88 1.27
N MET A 8 -2.36 18.65 1.87
CA MET A 8 -3.66 18.83 1.21
C MET A 8 -3.97 20.27 0.81
N ARG A 9 -3.47 21.23 1.59
CA ARG A 9 -3.72 22.67 1.41
C ARG A 9 -2.69 23.34 0.51
N SER A 10 -1.57 22.68 0.27
CA SER A 10 -0.59 23.10 -0.71
C SER A 10 -0.98 22.59 -2.10
N ASP A 11 -0.61 23.31 -3.17
CA ASP A 11 -0.64 22.79 -4.55
C ASP A 11 0.34 21.61 -4.78
N GLU A 12 0.88 21.02 -3.71
CA GLU A 12 1.80 19.89 -3.78
C GLU A 12 1.09 18.58 -4.16
N PRO A 13 1.76 17.70 -4.92
CA PRO A 13 1.23 16.37 -5.20
C PRO A 13 1.03 15.55 -3.93
N TRP A 14 -0.17 15.00 -3.74
CA TRP A 14 -0.49 14.06 -2.64
C TRP A 14 -1.21 12.80 -3.16
N ALA A 15 -1.56 11.85 -2.29
CA ALA A 15 -2.56 10.81 -2.57
C ALA A 15 -3.32 10.50 -1.28
N PHE A 16 -4.57 10.03 -1.38
CA PHE A 16 -5.38 9.72 -0.21
C PHE A 16 -4.73 8.63 0.65
N SER A 17 -4.06 7.66 0.03
CA SER A 17 -3.24 6.69 0.75
C SER A 17 -2.05 7.30 1.50
N GLN A 18 -1.45 8.38 0.99
CA GLN A 18 -0.42 9.13 1.72
C GLN A 18 -1.01 9.77 2.96
N LEU A 19 -2.23 10.29 2.89
CA LEU A 19 -2.92 10.85 4.06
C LEU A 19 -3.14 9.77 5.12
N ILE A 20 -3.65 8.58 4.73
CA ILE A 20 -3.82 7.45 5.64
C ILE A 20 -2.48 7.03 6.28
N ALA A 21 -1.42 6.96 5.47
CA ALA A 21 -0.09 6.57 5.95
C ALA A 21 0.51 7.64 6.87
N GLY A 22 0.20 8.91 6.63
CA GLY A 22 0.72 10.09 7.32
C GLY A 22 -0.08 10.53 8.54
N LEU A 23 -0.97 9.70 9.09
CA LEU A 23 -1.71 9.98 10.32
C LEU A 23 -0.87 9.87 11.61
N ASP A 24 0.46 9.79 11.49
CA ASP A 24 1.36 9.55 12.62
C ASP A 24 1.44 10.74 13.58
N ASP A 25 1.15 11.95 13.09
CA ASP A 25 1.16 13.19 13.87
C ASP A 25 -0.24 13.69 14.26
N VAL A 26 -1.28 12.90 14.00
CA VAL A 26 -2.66 13.27 14.27
C VAL A 26 -3.10 12.78 15.65
N LEU A 27 -3.68 13.69 16.42
CA LEU A 27 -4.30 13.39 17.72
C LEU A 27 -5.82 13.20 17.56
N ASP A 28 -6.41 12.44 18.47
CA ASP A 28 -7.85 12.43 18.67
C ASP A 28 -8.31 13.53 19.65
N GLU A 29 -9.63 13.70 19.79
CA GLU A 29 -10.24 14.67 20.71
C GLU A 29 -9.94 14.39 22.20
N GLU A 30 -9.40 13.20 22.54
CA GLU A 30 -8.91 12.87 23.89
C GLU A 30 -7.41 13.18 24.04
N GLY A 31 -6.79 13.83 23.04
CA GLY A 31 -5.38 14.21 23.02
C GLY A 31 -4.44 13.04 22.77
N ARG A 32 -4.94 11.90 22.27
CA ARG A 32 -4.11 10.69 22.06
C ARG A 32 -3.72 10.54 20.60
N PRO A 33 -2.49 10.08 20.30
CA PRO A 33 -2.09 9.81 18.93
C PRO A 33 -2.94 8.70 18.29
N LEU A 34 -3.27 8.88 17.00
CA LEU A 34 -3.94 7.84 16.21
C LEU A 34 -3.07 6.60 16.04
N ALA A 35 -1.80 6.80 15.74
CA ALA A 35 -0.81 5.74 15.58
C ALA A 35 0.19 5.75 16.74
N GLU A 36 -0.25 5.36 17.94
CA GLU A 36 0.56 5.42 19.19
C GLU A 36 1.98 4.88 19.03
N ARG A 37 2.18 3.81 18.26
CA ARG A 37 3.52 3.27 17.98
C ARG A 37 4.36 4.17 17.08
N ARG A 38 3.78 4.68 15.99
CA ARG A 38 4.48 5.42 14.94
C ARG A 38 4.57 6.92 15.21
N ALA A 39 3.77 7.42 16.16
CA ALA A 39 3.77 8.83 16.50
C ALA A 39 5.16 9.30 16.96
N PRO A 40 5.58 10.52 16.59
CA PRO A 40 6.78 11.16 17.13
C PRO A 40 6.76 11.20 18.66
N SER A 41 7.93 11.06 19.30
CA SER A 41 8.04 11.11 20.77
C SER A 41 7.44 12.38 21.36
N ALA A 42 7.64 13.53 20.69
CA ALA A 42 7.10 14.82 21.11
C ALA A 42 5.56 14.86 21.23
N LEU A 43 4.83 14.01 20.47
CA LEU A 43 3.37 13.89 20.59
C LEU A 43 2.93 12.89 21.65
N LYS A 44 3.85 12.04 22.12
CA LYS A 44 3.60 11.13 23.24
C LYS A 44 3.93 11.78 24.58
N ASP A 45 4.78 12.81 24.56
CA ASP A 45 5.15 13.57 25.75
C ASP A 45 3.90 14.19 26.38
N GLY A 46 3.60 13.81 27.63
CA GLY A 46 2.42 14.27 28.36
C GLY A 46 1.12 13.50 28.07
N VAL A 47 1.12 12.53 27.16
CA VAL A 47 -0.01 11.62 26.94
C VAL A 47 0.10 10.44 27.92
N PRO A 48 -0.78 10.33 28.94
CA PRO A 48 -0.71 9.23 29.89
C PRO A 48 -0.94 7.89 29.18
N MET A 49 0.10 7.06 29.13
CA MET A 49 0.04 5.69 28.62
C MET A 49 0.37 4.72 29.75
N GLU A 50 -0.64 4.00 30.20
CA GLU A 50 -0.49 2.96 31.20
C GLU A 50 -0.25 1.61 30.51
N LEU A 51 0.91 1.01 30.78
CA LEU A 51 1.25 -0.34 30.35
C LEU A 51 1.10 -1.31 31.51
N GLY A 52 0.53 -2.48 31.27
CA GLY A 52 0.41 -3.56 32.26
C GLY A 52 0.63 -4.94 31.64
N PRO A 53 0.86 -5.98 32.45
CA PRO A 53 0.99 -7.34 31.94
C PRO A 53 -0.36 -7.82 31.37
N CYS A 54 -0.32 -8.43 30.19
CA CYS A 54 -1.51 -8.98 29.56
C CYS A 54 -2.06 -10.15 30.38
N PRO A 55 -3.36 -10.12 30.77
CA PRO A 55 -3.95 -11.14 31.63
C PRO A 55 -4.52 -12.34 30.86
N TYR A 56 -4.46 -12.35 29.52
CA TYR A 56 -5.12 -13.36 28.70
C TYR A 56 -4.26 -14.63 28.60
N ALA A 57 -4.87 -15.79 28.83
CA ALA A 57 -4.21 -17.10 28.83
C ALA A 57 -3.86 -17.63 27.41
N ASP A 58 -3.38 -16.75 26.53
CA ASP A 58 -2.89 -17.10 25.20
C ASP A 58 -1.43 -16.67 25.04
N SER A 59 -0.90 -16.68 23.80
CA SER A 59 0.50 -16.31 23.52
C SER A 59 0.93 -14.94 24.04
N ARG A 60 -0.02 -14.08 24.45
CA ARG A 60 0.24 -12.75 24.99
C ARG A 60 0.47 -12.72 26.50
N GLN A 61 0.20 -13.81 27.23
CA GLN A 61 0.17 -13.81 28.69
C GLN A 61 1.46 -13.23 29.30
N GLY A 62 1.31 -12.24 30.18
CA GLY A 62 2.43 -11.60 30.88
C GLY A 62 3.19 -10.55 30.07
N GLU A 63 2.99 -10.46 28.75
CA GLU A 63 3.62 -9.45 27.90
C GLU A 63 3.04 -8.05 28.14
N PRO A 64 3.81 -6.96 27.95
CA PRO A 64 3.32 -5.60 28.12
C PRO A 64 2.14 -5.28 27.19
N MET A 65 1.09 -4.67 27.73
CA MET A 65 -0.15 -4.35 27.03
C MET A 65 -0.57 -2.91 27.38
N ASN A 66 -1.03 -2.17 26.37
CA ASN A 66 -1.49 -0.79 26.56
C ASN A 66 -2.91 -0.73 27.14
N LEU A 67 -2.99 -0.51 28.46
CA LEU A 67 -4.24 -0.45 29.22
C LEU A 67 -5.06 0.78 28.84
N SER A 68 -4.40 1.92 28.64
CA SER A 68 -5.07 3.16 28.23
C SER A 68 -5.75 2.97 26.87
N ALA A 69 -5.09 2.34 25.90
CA ALA A 69 -5.68 2.06 24.58
C ALA A 69 -6.89 1.14 24.69
N LEU A 70 -6.80 0.09 25.52
CA LEU A 70 -7.94 -0.81 25.78
C LEU A 70 -9.12 -0.07 26.40
N GLU A 71 -8.89 0.84 27.34
CA GLU A 71 -9.93 1.64 27.98
C GLU A 71 -10.67 2.50 26.94
N GLN A 72 -9.93 3.24 26.11
CA GLN A 72 -10.50 4.09 25.07
C GLN A 72 -11.29 3.26 24.03
N ILE A 73 -10.72 2.14 23.57
CA ILE A 73 -11.41 1.23 22.64
C ILE A 73 -12.73 0.76 23.27
N THR A 74 -12.71 0.35 24.54
CA THR A 74 -13.91 -0.14 25.24
C THR A 74 -14.98 0.94 25.35
N ARG A 75 -14.58 2.19 25.64
CA ARG A 75 -15.47 3.35 25.78
C ARG A 75 -16.19 3.69 24.47
N HIS A 76 -15.49 3.68 23.35
CA HIS A 76 -16.02 4.12 22.04
C HIS A 76 -16.42 2.98 21.09
N LEU A 77 -16.43 1.74 21.58
CA LEU A 77 -16.71 0.57 20.75
C LEU A 77 -18.11 0.57 20.12
N LYS A 78 -19.12 0.99 20.87
CA LYS A 78 -20.52 0.97 20.42
C LYS A 78 -20.75 1.84 19.17
N PRO A 79 -20.32 3.12 19.14
CA PRO A 79 -20.32 3.92 17.91
C PRO A 79 -19.64 3.24 16.73
N VAL A 80 -18.44 2.66 16.93
CA VAL A 80 -17.71 1.98 15.84
C VAL A 80 -18.49 0.79 15.29
N PHE A 81 -19.11 -0.01 16.16
CA PHE A 81 -19.94 -1.13 15.74
C PHE A 81 -21.15 -0.69 14.93
N ARG A 82 -21.78 0.42 15.33
CA ARG A 82 -22.87 1.01 14.55
C ARG A 82 -22.40 1.42 13.16
N GLU A 83 -21.25 2.05 13.04
CA GLU A 83 -20.67 2.46 11.75
C GLU A 83 -20.31 1.28 10.85
N LEU A 84 -19.75 0.20 11.42
CA LEU A 84 -19.43 -1.03 10.68
C LEU A 84 -20.69 -1.69 10.13
N ARG A 85 -21.76 -1.79 10.92
CA ARG A 85 -23.04 -2.34 10.45
C ARG A 85 -23.63 -1.49 9.34
N ALA A 86 -23.60 -0.16 9.52
CA ALA A 86 -24.02 0.77 8.48
C ALA A 86 -23.27 0.49 7.17
N PHE A 87 -21.93 0.44 7.24
CA PHE A 87 -21.09 0.18 6.08
C PHE A 87 -21.45 -1.15 5.40
N HIS A 88 -21.67 -2.23 6.17
CA HIS A 88 -22.04 -3.53 5.63
C HIS A 88 -23.41 -3.55 4.93
N ALA A 89 -24.39 -2.77 5.40
CA ALA A 89 -25.67 -2.65 4.72
C ALA A 89 -25.59 -1.91 3.38
N ALA A 90 -24.59 -1.04 3.20
CA ALA A 90 -24.36 -0.37 1.92
C ALA A 90 -23.54 -1.22 0.92
N LEU A 91 -22.98 -2.37 1.33
CA LEU A 91 -22.27 -3.27 0.43
C LEU A 91 -23.24 -4.10 -0.42
N PRO A 92 -22.89 -4.41 -1.68
CA PRO A 92 -23.67 -5.31 -2.52
C PRO A 92 -23.92 -6.68 -1.86
N ALA A 93 -25.15 -7.17 -1.98
CA ALA A 93 -25.53 -8.51 -1.52
C ALA A 93 -24.66 -9.59 -2.21
N GLY A 94 -24.32 -10.66 -1.49
CA GLY A 94 -23.53 -11.78 -2.02
C GLY A 94 -22.02 -11.55 -2.14
N SER A 95 -21.50 -10.38 -1.73
CA SER A 95 -20.05 -10.14 -1.66
C SER A 95 -19.37 -11.19 -0.76
N PRO A 96 -18.24 -11.79 -1.17
CA PRO A 96 -17.52 -12.77 -0.34
C PRO A 96 -17.16 -12.17 1.03
N SER A 97 -17.31 -12.95 2.11
CA SER A 97 -17.15 -12.46 3.49
C SER A 97 -15.80 -11.77 3.75
N HIS A 98 -14.72 -12.28 3.17
CA HIS A 98 -13.37 -11.72 3.29
C HIS A 98 -13.18 -10.42 2.52
N ASP A 99 -13.85 -10.29 1.38
CA ASP A 99 -13.82 -9.07 0.58
C ASP A 99 -14.61 -7.98 1.30
N ARG A 100 -15.77 -8.33 1.89
CA ARG A 100 -16.53 -7.44 2.78
C ARG A 100 -15.71 -6.97 3.98
N MET A 101 -15.01 -7.90 4.63
CA MET A 101 -14.11 -7.59 5.75
C MET A 101 -12.98 -6.66 5.33
N PHE A 102 -12.35 -6.90 4.19
CA PHE A 102 -11.28 -6.04 3.72
C PHE A 102 -11.78 -4.62 3.43
N LEU A 103 -12.91 -4.48 2.75
CA LEU A 103 -13.52 -3.18 2.48
C LEU A 103 -13.89 -2.43 3.77
N ALA A 104 -14.45 -3.12 4.77
CA ALA A 104 -14.77 -2.52 6.06
C ALA A 104 -13.52 -2.08 6.83
N VAL A 105 -12.44 -2.87 6.79
CA VAL A 105 -11.14 -2.49 7.35
C VAL A 105 -10.61 -1.22 6.67
N LEU A 106 -10.67 -1.13 5.34
CA LEU A 106 -10.21 0.05 4.61
C LEU A 106 -11.04 1.30 4.91
N ASP A 107 -12.36 1.16 5.01
CA ASP A 107 -13.24 2.28 5.36
C ASP A 107 -12.92 2.85 6.75
N GLN A 108 -12.71 1.99 7.74
CA GLN A 108 -12.35 2.39 9.09
C GLN A 108 -10.93 2.97 9.16
N LEU A 109 -9.97 2.37 8.44
CA LEU A 109 -8.60 2.88 8.33
C LEU A 109 -8.57 4.28 7.71
N ALA A 110 -9.43 4.53 6.71
CA ALA A 110 -9.59 5.81 6.02
C ALA A 110 -10.42 6.84 6.80
N GLY A 111 -11.10 6.46 7.89
CA GLY A 111 -11.98 7.33 8.68
C GLY A 111 -11.34 8.67 9.08
N PRO A 112 -10.16 8.67 9.72
CA PRO A 112 -9.49 9.91 10.11
C PRO A 112 -9.14 10.81 8.92
N ALA A 113 -8.59 10.24 7.84
CA ALA A 113 -8.21 11.01 6.65
C ALA A 113 -9.45 11.66 5.98
N ARG A 114 -10.58 10.94 5.90
CA ARG A 114 -11.85 11.52 5.42
C ARG A 114 -12.36 12.64 6.32
N ARG A 115 -12.23 12.47 7.64
CA ARG A 115 -12.62 13.51 8.59
C ARG A 115 -11.79 14.77 8.39
N LEU A 116 -10.46 14.64 8.24
CA LEU A 116 -9.58 15.77 7.99
C LEU A 116 -9.88 16.48 6.66
N LEU A 117 -10.26 15.74 5.61
CA LEU A 117 -10.72 16.30 4.34
C LEU A 117 -12.05 17.06 4.45
N SER A 118 -12.97 16.62 5.31
CA SER A 118 -14.29 17.26 5.41
C SER A 118 -14.31 18.54 6.26
N VAL A 119 -13.27 18.81 7.05
CA VAL A 119 -13.19 19.98 7.94
C VAL A 119 -12.92 21.29 7.18
N ASP A 120 -12.48 21.23 5.91
CA ASP A 120 -12.17 22.43 5.11
C ASP A 120 -13.38 23.19 4.54
N GLY A 121 -14.61 22.86 4.97
CA GLY A 121 -15.82 23.59 4.58
C GLY A 121 -16.81 23.74 5.73
N THR A 122 -16.70 24.82 6.51
CA THR A 122 -17.81 25.45 7.27
C THR A 122 -18.68 24.54 8.15
N THR A 123 -18.47 24.52 9.48
CA THR A 123 -19.57 24.79 10.46
C THR A 123 -19.17 24.77 11.95
N ASP A 124 -18.19 23.98 12.40
CA ASP A 124 -18.08 23.72 13.85
C ASP A 124 -16.85 24.29 14.58
N GLY A 125 -16.03 25.13 13.93
CA GLY A 125 -14.97 25.89 14.62
C GLY A 125 -13.81 25.10 15.25
N THR A 126 -13.82 23.77 15.19
CA THR A 126 -12.72 22.91 15.62
C THR A 126 -11.60 22.92 14.58
N THR A 127 -10.72 23.92 14.72
CA THR A 127 -9.55 24.16 13.85
C THR A 127 -8.33 23.33 14.23
N ASP A 128 -8.42 22.50 15.27
CA ASP A 128 -7.24 21.91 15.93
C ASP A 128 -6.67 20.66 15.23
N GLY A 129 -7.23 20.26 14.08
CA GLY A 129 -6.73 19.09 13.33
C GLY A 129 -6.90 17.75 14.06
N THR A 130 -7.67 17.72 15.14
CA THR A 130 -8.00 16.51 15.89
C THR A 130 -9.10 15.71 15.20
N VAL A 131 -9.18 14.41 15.53
CA VAL A 131 -10.27 13.54 15.04
C VAL A 131 -11.14 13.02 16.19
N PRO A 132 -12.45 12.79 15.97
CA PRO A 132 -13.30 12.25 17.02
C PRO A 132 -12.80 10.90 17.54
N ALA A 133 -12.86 10.71 18.86
CA ALA A 133 -12.37 9.50 19.50
C ALA A 133 -13.00 8.19 18.95
N PRO A 134 -14.29 8.14 18.57
CA PRO A 134 -14.84 6.98 17.86
C PRO A 134 -14.17 6.69 16.51
N VAL A 135 -13.83 7.72 15.74
CA VAL A 135 -13.13 7.57 14.45
C VAL A 135 -11.71 7.07 14.68
N ALA A 136 -11.03 7.59 15.72
CA ALA A 136 -9.73 7.11 16.15
C ALA A 136 -9.74 5.63 16.55
N VAL A 137 -10.72 5.21 17.34
CA VAL A 137 -10.88 3.80 17.75
C VAL A 137 -11.17 2.90 16.55
N GLY A 138 -12.03 3.32 15.61
CA GLY A 138 -12.26 2.61 14.35
C GLY A 138 -10.97 2.39 13.57
N HIS A 139 -10.16 3.44 13.42
CA HIS A 139 -8.84 3.37 12.78
C HIS A 139 -7.89 2.41 13.52
N LYS A 140 -7.78 2.49 14.85
CA LYS A 140 -6.90 1.62 15.66
C LYS A 140 -7.28 0.15 15.51
N LEU A 141 -8.57 -0.17 15.54
CA LEU A 141 -9.06 -1.53 15.28
C LEU A 141 -8.68 -1.98 13.86
N ALA A 142 -8.99 -1.17 12.85
CA ALA A 142 -8.71 -1.49 11.46
C ALA A 142 -7.22 -1.67 11.15
N ALA A 143 -6.35 -0.86 11.74
CA ALA A 143 -4.91 -0.94 11.56
C ALA A 143 -4.36 -2.33 11.96
N GLY A 144 -4.88 -2.92 13.05
CA GLY A 144 -4.52 -4.28 13.46
C GLY A 144 -4.96 -5.38 12.47
N TYR A 145 -6.12 -5.20 11.84
CA TYR A 145 -6.62 -6.14 10.83
C TYR A 145 -5.97 -5.94 9.45
N PHE A 146 -5.53 -4.73 9.12
CA PHE A 146 -5.05 -4.38 7.79
C PHE A 146 -3.89 -5.28 7.32
N ASP A 147 -2.87 -5.48 8.15
CA ASP A 147 -1.72 -6.32 7.81
C ASP A 147 -2.10 -7.80 7.64
N VAL A 148 -3.06 -8.28 8.45
CA VAL A 148 -3.60 -9.64 8.36
C VAL A 148 -4.36 -9.80 7.05
N MET A 149 -5.23 -8.85 6.71
CA MET A 149 -5.99 -8.88 5.46
C MET A 149 -5.10 -8.76 4.23
N ARG A 150 -4.08 -7.89 4.26
CA ARG A 150 -3.08 -7.79 3.18
C ARG A 150 -2.36 -9.12 2.96
N THR A 151 -1.94 -9.79 4.04
CA THR A 151 -1.32 -11.12 3.97
C THR A 151 -2.29 -12.17 3.41
N LEU A 152 -3.57 -12.10 3.80
CA LEU A 152 -4.59 -13.00 3.31
C LEU A 152 -4.82 -12.83 1.79
N ARG A 153 -4.82 -11.59 1.28
CA ARG A 153 -4.92 -11.30 -0.17
C ARG A 153 -3.75 -11.91 -0.93
N GLU A 154 -2.54 -11.77 -0.41
CA GLU A 154 -1.35 -12.40 -0.99
C GLU A 154 -1.46 -13.93 -1.02
N ARG A 155 -1.87 -14.56 0.09
CA ARG A 155 -2.08 -16.01 0.18
C ARG A 155 -3.14 -16.49 -0.80
N ARG A 156 -4.26 -15.77 -0.92
CA ARG A 156 -5.35 -16.05 -1.88
C ARG A 156 -4.86 -16.00 -3.32
N ALA A 157 -4.05 -15.00 -3.68
CA ALA A 157 -3.45 -14.92 -5.01
C ALA A 157 -2.52 -16.10 -5.32
N CYS A 158 -1.92 -16.70 -4.29
CA CYS A 158 -1.13 -17.93 -4.37
C CYS A 158 -1.98 -19.21 -4.34
N GLY A 159 -3.31 -19.12 -4.39
CA GLY A 159 -4.21 -20.28 -4.42
C GLY A 159 -4.55 -20.85 -3.04
N VAL A 160 -4.15 -20.19 -1.96
CA VAL A 160 -4.51 -20.62 -0.60
C VAL A 160 -5.94 -20.16 -0.29
N ALA A 161 -6.80 -21.09 0.11
CA ALA A 161 -8.16 -20.77 0.52
C ALA A 161 -8.14 -19.83 1.74
N PRO A 162 -9.01 -18.79 1.78
CA PRO A 162 -9.12 -17.96 2.97
C PRO A 162 -9.72 -18.76 4.13
N PRO A 163 -9.49 -18.32 5.39
CA PRO A 163 -10.18 -18.88 6.55
C PRO A 163 -11.70 -18.96 6.32
N ALA A 164 -12.39 -20.00 6.75
CA ALA A 164 -13.83 -20.14 6.43
C ALA A 164 -14.73 -19.27 7.31
N ASP A 165 -14.31 -19.01 8.55
CA ASP A 165 -15.11 -18.38 9.60
C ASP A 165 -14.24 -17.58 10.58
N VAL A 166 -14.86 -17.05 11.64
CA VAL A 166 -14.22 -16.25 12.68
C VAL A 166 -13.11 -17.03 13.40
N ASP A 167 -13.33 -18.32 13.69
CA ASP A 167 -12.38 -19.16 14.43
C ASP A 167 -11.13 -19.44 13.59
N ALA A 168 -11.33 -19.84 12.33
CA ALA A 168 -10.25 -20.02 11.38
C ALA A 168 -9.48 -18.71 11.16
N PHE A 169 -10.18 -17.57 11.12
CA PHE A 169 -9.54 -16.27 10.97
C PHE A 169 -8.68 -15.91 12.19
N LEU A 170 -9.18 -16.13 13.41
CA LEU A 170 -8.42 -15.87 14.64
C LEU A 170 -7.24 -16.84 14.80
N ALA A 171 -7.38 -18.10 14.34
CA ALA A 171 -6.25 -19.04 14.27
C ALA A 171 -5.18 -18.53 13.29
N PHE A 172 -5.58 -18.00 12.15
CA PHE A 172 -4.66 -17.35 11.20
C PHE A 172 -3.98 -16.12 11.81
N VAL A 173 -4.71 -15.27 12.54
CA VAL A 173 -4.14 -14.13 13.30
C VAL A 173 -3.06 -14.59 14.28
N ALA A 174 -3.31 -15.69 15.01
CA ALA A 174 -2.38 -16.28 15.97
C ALA A 174 -1.13 -16.88 15.28
N GLU A 175 -1.30 -17.64 14.19
CA GLU A 175 -0.20 -18.19 13.37
C GLU A 175 0.77 -17.08 12.93
N ARG A 176 0.21 -15.92 12.56
CA ARG A 176 0.98 -14.76 12.10
C ARG A 176 1.58 -13.92 13.22
N ARG A 177 1.31 -14.28 14.48
CA ARG A 177 1.63 -13.48 15.66
C ARG A 177 1.15 -12.02 15.51
N ALA A 178 0.04 -11.80 14.82
CA ALA A 178 -0.43 -10.44 14.52
C ALA A 178 -0.92 -9.68 15.77
N LEU A 179 -1.11 -10.38 16.89
CA LEU A 179 -1.37 -9.78 18.21
C LEU A 179 -0.09 -9.38 18.95
N HIS A 180 1.09 -9.60 18.38
CA HIS A 180 2.39 -9.26 18.97
C HIS A 180 2.98 -8.06 18.22
N GLY A 181 3.00 -6.91 18.87
CA GLY A 181 3.77 -5.75 18.43
C GLY A 181 5.25 -5.90 18.77
N ALA A 182 6.05 -4.87 18.44
CA ALA A 182 7.48 -4.89 18.71
C ALA A 182 7.83 -4.70 20.20
N SER A 183 6.97 -4.01 20.96
CA SER A 183 7.19 -3.66 22.37
C SER A 183 6.01 -3.99 23.28
N GLU A 184 4.87 -4.37 22.69
CA GLU A 184 3.62 -4.62 23.40
C GLU A 184 2.74 -5.59 22.62
N VAL A 185 1.80 -6.23 23.31
CA VAL A 185 0.77 -7.10 22.72
C VAL A 185 -0.57 -6.39 22.59
N CYS A 186 -1.40 -6.87 21.67
CA CYS A 186 -2.77 -6.38 21.48
C CYS A 186 -3.57 -6.55 22.77
N GLY A 187 -4.19 -5.46 23.24
CA GLY A 187 -4.96 -5.46 24.48
C GLY A 187 -6.40 -5.94 24.39
N GLY A 188 -6.91 -6.28 23.21
CA GLY A 188 -8.28 -6.74 23.07
C GLY A 188 -8.51 -8.10 23.75
N PRO A 189 -9.48 -8.25 24.67
CA PRO A 189 -9.81 -9.56 25.24
C PRO A 189 -10.31 -10.52 24.16
N PRO A 190 -10.12 -11.85 24.30
CA PRO A 190 -10.53 -12.83 23.28
C PRO A 190 -11.99 -12.69 22.82
N ARG A 191 -12.91 -12.37 23.75
CA ARG A 191 -14.33 -12.12 23.44
C ARG A 191 -14.52 -10.89 22.56
N LEU A 192 -13.75 -9.83 22.81
CA LEU A 192 -13.77 -8.62 21.97
C LEU A 192 -13.24 -8.93 20.57
N LEU A 193 -12.09 -9.61 20.47
CA LEU A 193 -11.49 -9.99 19.17
C LEU A 193 -12.43 -10.84 18.32
N ARG A 194 -13.12 -11.80 18.93
CA ARG A 194 -14.14 -12.61 18.24
C ARG A 194 -15.30 -11.76 17.74
N ARG A 195 -15.82 -10.89 18.59
CA ARG A 195 -16.95 -10.01 18.25
C ARG A 195 -16.60 -9.00 17.16
N THR A 196 -15.44 -8.36 17.24
CA THR A 196 -14.96 -7.42 16.21
C THR A 196 -14.75 -8.14 14.88
N THR A 197 -14.19 -9.35 14.89
CA THR A 197 -13.99 -10.16 13.68
C THR A 197 -15.32 -10.55 13.03
N ALA A 198 -16.30 -11.00 13.82
CA ALA A 198 -17.64 -11.32 13.33
C ALA A 198 -18.32 -10.09 12.68
N LEU A 199 -18.16 -8.91 13.30
CA LEU A 199 -18.68 -7.66 12.76
C LEU A 199 -18.01 -7.27 11.45
N PHE A 200 -16.69 -7.35 11.36
CA PHE A 200 -15.98 -7.09 10.10
C PHE A 200 -16.36 -8.08 8.99
N LEU A 201 -16.70 -9.33 9.34
CA LEU A 201 -17.24 -10.31 8.38
C LEU A 201 -18.70 -10.02 7.98
N GLY A 202 -19.36 -9.05 8.62
CA GLY A 202 -20.74 -8.65 8.35
C GLY A 202 -21.79 -9.61 8.91
N GLN A 203 -21.51 -10.31 10.01
CA GLN A 203 -22.40 -11.31 10.62
C GLN A 203 -23.43 -10.71 11.62
N ASP A 204 -23.89 -9.48 11.40
CA ASP A 204 -24.82 -8.78 12.32
C ASP A 204 -25.91 -8.04 11.52
N ASP A 205 -27.17 -8.25 11.90
CA ASP A 205 -28.35 -7.95 11.06
C ASP A 205 -28.96 -6.55 11.30
N ASP A 206 -28.54 -5.83 12.35
CA ASP A 206 -29.08 -4.50 12.68
C ASP A 206 -28.24 -3.37 12.08
N ALA A 207 -28.58 -2.94 10.86
CA ALA A 207 -27.83 -1.91 10.17
C ALA A 207 -28.61 -0.59 9.99
N PRO A 208 -28.08 0.54 10.47
CA PRO A 208 -28.59 1.84 10.08
C PRO A 208 -28.22 2.14 8.60
N PRO A 209 -28.89 3.11 7.96
CA PRO A 209 -28.51 3.55 6.62
C PRO A 209 -27.07 4.10 6.61
N ALA A 210 -26.32 3.78 5.56
CA ALA A 210 -24.97 4.31 5.34
C ALA A 210 -24.87 5.13 4.06
N ASP A 211 -23.90 6.03 4.06
CA ASP A 211 -23.47 6.75 2.88
C ASP A 211 -22.90 5.79 1.82
N PRO A 212 -23.51 5.71 0.61
CA PRO A 212 -23.07 4.82 -0.46
C PRO A 212 -21.69 5.18 -1.04
N ALA A 213 -21.17 6.39 -0.79
CA ALA A 213 -19.82 6.77 -1.21
C ALA A 213 -18.74 5.98 -0.45
N ARG A 214 -19.03 5.52 0.77
CA ARG A 214 -18.05 4.82 1.62
C ARG A 214 -17.63 3.46 1.04
N PRO A 215 -18.56 2.54 0.68
CA PRO A 215 -18.20 1.32 -0.04
C PRO A 215 -17.38 1.57 -1.30
N ARG A 216 -17.73 2.59 -2.09
CA ARG A 216 -17.02 2.92 -3.32
C ARG A 216 -15.59 3.37 -3.05
N ALA A 217 -15.40 4.28 -2.09
CA ALA A 217 -14.06 4.71 -1.68
C ALA A 217 -13.21 3.54 -1.17
N ALA A 218 -13.78 2.64 -0.36
CA ALA A 218 -13.11 1.44 0.12
C ALA A 218 -12.75 0.48 -1.04
N ALA A 219 -13.61 0.33 -2.05
CA ALA A 219 -13.34 -0.51 -3.21
C ALA A 219 -12.18 0.02 -4.06
N LEU A 220 -12.12 1.35 -4.29
CA LEU A 220 -11.01 1.99 -4.99
C LEU A 220 -9.68 1.84 -4.22
N LEU A 221 -9.71 1.92 -2.90
CA LEU A 221 -8.55 1.62 -2.06
C LEU A 221 -8.15 0.14 -2.14
N ALA A 222 -9.12 -0.78 -2.11
CA ALA A 222 -8.85 -2.21 -2.24
C ALA A 222 -8.18 -2.53 -3.58
N ALA A 223 -8.68 -1.97 -4.69
CA ALA A 223 -8.10 -2.13 -6.02
C ALA A 223 -6.64 -1.66 -6.07
N GLN A 224 -6.31 -0.52 -5.45
CA GLN A 224 -4.94 -0.04 -5.35
C GLN A 224 -4.03 -0.98 -4.56
N ILE A 225 -4.53 -1.56 -3.46
CA ILE A 225 -3.78 -2.51 -2.64
C ILE A 225 -3.59 -3.84 -3.36
N ASP A 226 -4.62 -4.36 -4.03
CA ASP A 226 -4.56 -5.58 -4.82
C ASP A 226 -3.53 -5.47 -5.95
N ALA A 227 -3.52 -4.34 -6.66
CA ALA A 227 -2.50 -4.04 -7.65
C ALA A 227 -1.09 -3.97 -7.03
N GLY A 228 -0.96 -3.42 -5.81
CA GLY A 228 0.27 -3.46 -5.03
C GLY A 228 0.72 -4.88 -4.66
N VAL A 229 -0.21 -5.75 -4.25
CA VAL A 229 0.06 -7.18 -3.97
C VAL A 229 0.49 -7.91 -5.25
N ALA A 230 -0.22 -7.69 -6.36
CA ALA A 230 0.12 -8.24 -7.66
C ALA A 230 1.56 -7.89 -8.08
N TRP A 231 1.92 -6.62 -7.92
CA TRP A 231 3.29 -6.18 -8.16
C TRP A 231 4.29 -6.85 -7.21
N GLU A 232 4.02 -6.89 -5.90
CA GLU A 232 4.98 -7.49 -4.95
C GLU A 232 5.25 -8.97 -5.26
N LEU A 233 4.25 -9.70 -5.76
CA LEU A 233 4.42 -11.07 -6.23
C LEU A 233 5.26 -11.12 -7.51
N HIS A 234 5.00 -10.23 -8.46
CA HIS A 234 5.78 -10.10 -9.69
C HIS A 234 7.25 -9.72 -9.43
N ASP A 235 7.51 -8.69 -8.61
CA ASP A 235 8.83 -8.21 -8.24
C ASP A 235 9.62 -9.26 -7.45
N ARG A 236 8.98 -10.02 -6.55
CA ARG A 236 9.62 -11.16 -5.86
C ARG A 236 10.01 -12.29 -6.82
N ARG A 237 9.16 -12.58 -7.81
CA ARG A 237 9.46 -13.58 -8.84
C ARG A 237 10.67 -13.15 -9.66
N LEU A 238 10.73 -11.88 -10.07
CA LEU A 238 11.87 -11.34 -10.79
C LEU A 238 13.14 -11.31 -9.92
N GLU A 239 13.04 -10.91 -8.66
CA GLU A 239 14.16 -10.97 -7.71
C GLU A 239 14.72 -12.40 -7.64
N ARG A 240 13.89 -13.43 -7.49
CA ARG A 240 14.34 -14.83 -7.48
C ARG A 240 15.00 -15.26 -8.79
N ALA A 241 14.45 -14.86 -9.94
CA ALA A 241 15.02 -15.17 -11.25
C ALA A 241 16.42 -14.54 -11.39
N LEU A 242 16.57 -13.28 -10.99
CA LEU A 242 17.85 -12.56 -11.02
C LEU A 242 18.87 -13.19 -10.06
N LEU A 243 18.47 -13.52 -8.83
CA LEU A 243 19.38 -14.13 -7.85
C LEU A 243 19.86 -15.53 -8.23
N SER A 244 19.10 -16.22 -9.09
CA SER A 244 19.47 -17.52 -9.64
C SER A 244 20.32 -17.40 -10.92
N ASP A 245 20.48 -16.20 -11.47
CA ASP A 245 21.22 -15.98 -12.72
C ASP A 245 22.74 -16.12 -12.51
N PRO A 246 23.42 -17.06 -13.18
CA PRO A 246 24.87 -17.23 -13.08
C PRO A 246 25.67 -15.97 -13.44
N LEU A 247 25.14 -15.12 -14.34
CA LEU A 247 25.82 -13.90 -14.80
C LEU A 247 26.01 -12.88 -13.68
N LEU A 248 25.16 -12.85 -12.66
CA LEU A 248 25.34 -11.96 -11.51
C LEU A 248 26.46 -12.41 -10.58
N ARG A 249 26.64 -13.73 -10.44
CA ARG A 249 27.59 -14.33 -9.50
C ARG A 249 29.03 -14.21 -9.97
N THR A 250 29.27 -14.37 -11.26
CA THR A 250 30.62 -14.43 -11.85
C THR A 250 31.32 -13.07 -11.92
N ARG A 251 30.59 -11.96 -11.71
CA ARG A 251 31.10 -10.60 -11.98
C ARG A 251 31.80 -9.94 -10.81
N ASN A 252 31.44 -10.26 -9.57
CA ASN A 252 31.99 -9.58 -8.40
C ASN A 252 31.83 -10.43 -7.12
N PRO A 253 32.92 -10.78 -6.40
CA PRO A 253 32.85 -11.53 -5.13
C PRO A 253 32.02 -10.82 -4.04
N PHE A 254 31.95 -9.49 -4.05
CA PHE A 254 31.04 -8.74 -3.19
C PHE A 254 29.58 -8.99 -3.59
N LEU A 255 29.24 -8.88 -4.88
CA LEU A 255 27.88 -9.19 -5.34
C LEU A 255 27.52 -10.65 -5.06
N ALA A 256 28.44 -11.60 -5.28
CA ALA A 256 28.21 -13.01 -4.95
C ALA A 256 27.79 -13.21 -3.48
N ARG A 257 28.49 -12.58 -2.53
CA ARG A 257 28.14 -12.62 -1.09
C ARG A 257 26.78 -12.00 -0.80
N GLU A 258 26.49 -10.83 -1.40
CA GLU A 258 25.19 -10.16 -1.24
C GLU A 258 24.04 -11.01 -1.83
N LEU A 259 24.27 -11.69 -2.96
CA LEU A 259 23.31 -12.58 -3.60
C LEU A 259 23.03 -13.81 -2.72
N ASP A 260 24.06 -14.39 -2.11
CA ASP A 260 23.92 -15.54 -1.21
C ASP A 260 23.13 -15.16 0.04
N ALA A 261 23.46 -14.05 0.69
CA ALA A 261 22.69 -13.53 1.83
C ALA A 261 21.22 -13.23 1.46
N ALA A 262 20.97 -12.70 0.26
CA ALA A 262 19.61 -12.44 -0.22
C ALA A 262 18.83 -13.72 -0.53
N ARG A 263 19.50 -14.77 -1.03
CA ARG A 263 18.89 -16.07 -1.35
C ARG A 263 18.43 -16.81 -0.10
N GLU A 264 19.24 -16.84 0.95
CA GLU A 264 18.85 -17.44 2.25
C GLU A 264 17.54 -16.83 2.77
N GLY A 265 17.39 -15.51 2.65
CA GLY A 265 16.16 -14.81 3.02
C GLY A 265 14.94 -15.11 2.13
N LEU A 266 15.14 -15.61 0.91
CA LEU A 266 14.08 -15.98 -0.03
C LEU A 266 13.65 -17.44 0.08
N GLU A 267 14.57 -18.34 0.42
CA GLU A 267 14.27 -19.77 0.65
C GLU A 267 13.34 -19.95 1.85
N ALA A 268 13.46 -19.08 2.86
CA ALA A 268 12.51 -19.02 3.98
C ALA A 268 11.08 -18.61 3.56
N ARG A 269 10.85 -18.20 2.32
CA ARG A 269 9.53 -17.76 1.81
C ARG A 269 9.05 -18.70 0.71
N ALA A 270 7.79 -19.11 0.77
CA ALA A 270 7.18 -19.93 -0.28
C ALA A 270 7.31 -19.30 -1.67
N ALA A 271 7.59 -20.13 -2.67
CA ALA A 271 7.57 -19.70 -4.07
C ALA A 271 6.14 -19.34 -4.47
N ALA A 272 5.93 -18.12 -4.95
CA ALA A 272 4.63 -17.76 -5.51
C ALA A 272 4.49 -18.46 -6.87
N PRO A 273 3.31 -19.02 -7.20
CA PRO A 273 3.05 -19.52 -8.55
C PRO A 273 3.29 -18.45 -9.61
N VAL A 274 3.65 -18.89 -10.81
CA VAL A 274 4.05 -18.01 -11.93
C VAL A 274 2.95 -16.99 -12.30
N ASP A 275 1.70 -17.38 -12.16
CA ASP A 275 0.49 -16.62 -12.47
C ASP A 275 -0.16 -15.93 -11.25
N ALA A 276 0.45 -16.03 -10.06
CA ALA A 276 -0.11 -15.46 -8.84
C ALA A 276 -0.26 -13.94 -8.90
N ALA A 277 0.65 -13.24 -9.58
CA ALA A 277 0.56 -11.79 -9.78
C ALA A 277 -0.71 -11.40 -10.55
N VAL A 278 -1.03 -12.11 -11.65
CA VAL A 278 -2.23 -11.83 -12.44
C VAL A 278 -3.50 -12.16 -11.66
N ARG A 279 -3.50 -13.24 -10.87
CA ARG A 279 -4.62 -13.58 -9.97
C ARG A 279 -4.86 -12.58 -8.85
N ALA A 280 -3.82 -11.88 -8.40
CA ALA A 280 -3.93 -10.86 -7.36
C ALA A 280 -4.59 -9.57 -7.87
N LEU A 281 -4.66 -9.35 -9.18
CA LEU A 281 -5.23 -8.13 -9.73
C LEU A 281 -6.73 -8.02 -9.47
N PRO A 282 -7.24 -6.81 -9.24
CA PRO A 282 -8.67 -6.62 -9.11
C PRO A 282 -9.39 -6.97 -10.43
N PRO A 283 -10.68 -7.37 -10.40
CA PRO A 283 -11.40 -7.82 -11.59
C PRO A 283 -11.45 -6.80 -12.73
N ASP A 284 -11.49 -5.51 -12.38
CA ASP A 284 -11.54 -4.36 -13.28
C ASP A 284 -10.15 -3.85 -13.70
N ALA A 285 -9.06 -4.52 -13.31
CA ALA A 285 -7.73 -4.16 -13.77
C ALA A 285 -7.65 -4.19 -15.30
N PRO A 286 -7.08 -3.15 -15.94
CA PRO A 286 -7.00 -3.06 -17.38
C PRO A 286 -6.12 -4.18 -17.96
N ASP A 287 -6.44 -4.62 -19.17
CA ASP A 287 -5.71 -5.69 -19.85
C ASP A 287 -4.22 -5.37 -19.98
N ALA A 288 -3.87 -4.12 -20.25
CA ALA A 288 -2.47 -3.67 -20.30
C ALA A 288 -1.69 -3.96 -19.00
N LEU A 289 -2.32 -3.83 -17.82
CA LEU A 289 -1.69 -4.19 -16.55
C LEU A 289 -1.59 -5.70 -16.37
N ARG A 290 -2.65 -6.44 -16.75
CA ARG A 290 -2.65 -7.91 -16.70
C ARG A 290 -1.56 -8.49 -17.58
N GLU A 291 -1.48 -8.02 -18.82
CA GLU A 291 -0.46 -8.38 -19.80
C GLU A 291 0.94 -8.03 -19.30
N ALA A 292 1.17 -6.82 -18.81
CA ALA A 292 2.49 -6.41 -18.33
C ALA A 292 2.99 -7.24 -17.13
N LEU A 293 2.08 -7.72 -16.28
CA LEU A 293 2.43 -8.59 -15.14
C LEU A 293 2.48 -10.07 -15.52
N ALA A 294 1.97 -10.45 -16.69
CA ALA A 294 1.89 -11.82 -17.15
C ALA A 294 3.29 -12.45 -17.36
N PRO A 295 3.41 -13.77 -17.17
CA PRO A 295 4.62 -14.50 -17.53
C PRO A 295 4.89 -14.39 -19.04
N GLY A 296 6.09 -13.97 -19.42
CA GLY A 296 6.47 -13.90 -20.84
C GLY A 296 5.80 -12.77 -21.62
N ALA A 297 5.25 -11.76 -20.94
CA ALA A 297 4.70 -10.56 -21.57
C ALA A 297 5.62 -10.02 -22.68
N PRO A 298 5.08 -9.70 -23.87
CA PRO A 298 5.87 -9.07 -24.92
C PRO A 298 6.42 -7.74 -24.41
N VAL A 299 7.67 -7.45 -24.76
CA VAL A 299 8.32 -6.20 -24.37
C VAL A 299 7.81 -5.09 -25.27
N ASP A 300 7.29 -4.04 -24.66
CA ASP A 300 6.92 -2.83 -25.37
C ASP A 300 8.15 -2.23 -26.10
N PRO A 301 8.07 -1.94 -27.42
CA PRO A 301 9.20 -1.43 -28.19
C PRO A 301 9.80 -0.12 -27.66
N ASP A 302 8.99 0.78 -27.10
CA ASP A 302 9.45 2.06 -26.56
C ASP A 302 10.21 1.84 -25.24
N CYS A 303 9.71 0.93 -24.39
CA CYS A 303 10.41 0.51 -23.18
C CYS A 303 11.76 -0.13 -23.52
N ARG A 304 11.80 -0.98 -24.55
CA ARG A 304 13.04 -1.59 -25.05
C ARG A 304 14.02 -0.54 -25.56
N ALA A 305 13.58 0.35 -26.45
CA ALA A 305 14.41 1.39 -27.04
C ALA A 305 15.00 2.31 -25.96
N ALA A 306 14.22 2.63 -24.93
CA ALA A 306 14.71 3.43 -23.83
C ALA A 306 15.76 2.74 -22.95
N VAL A 307 15.57 1.44 -22.67
CA VAL A 307 16.57 0.65 -21.96
C VAL A 307 17.85 0.52 -22.78
N GLU A 308 17.74 0.31 -24.10
CA GLU A 308 18.87 0.26 -25.02
C GLU A 308 19.64 1.58 -25.09
N ALA A 309 18.94 2.71 -25.14
CA ALA A 309 19.55 4.04 -25.15
C ALA A 309 20.37 4.32 -23.88
N VAL A 310 19.93 3.79 -22.73
CA VAL A 310 20.62 3.96 -21.43
C VAL A 310 21.77 2.94 -21.29
N ALA A 311 21.55 1.69 -21.69
CA ALA A 311 22.57 0.65 -21.65
C ALA A 311 23.75 0.96 -22.59
N SER A 312 23.49 1.55 -23.76
CA SER A 312 24.52 1.99 -24.70
C SER A 312 25.39 3.11 -24.15
N ALA A 313 24.86 3.92 -23.21
CA ALA A 313 25.59 4.96 -22.50
C ALA A 313 26.35 4.45 -21.26
N GLY A 314 26.06 3.21 -20.81
CA GLY A 314 26.54 2.60 -19.58
C GLY A 314 27.47 1.41 -19.79
N ALA A 315 28.22 1.36 -20.90
CA ALA A 315 29.15 0.28 -21.28
C ALA A 315 30.36 0.14 -20.34
N LEU A 316 30.13 -0.02 -19.03
CA LEU A 316 31.18 -0.08 -18.01
C LEU A 316 31.47 -1.50 -17.53
N LEU A 317 30.69 -2.52 -17.91
CA LEU A 317 30.94 -3.91 -17.51
C LEU A 317 30.71 -4.86 -18.68
N ALA A 318 31.79 -5.10 -19.44
CA ALA A 318 31.84 -5.97 -20.61
C ALA A 318 31.40 -7.41 -20.27
N ALA A 319 30.20 -7.79 -20.69
CA ALA A 319 29.82 -9.15 -21.01
C ALA A 319 29.59 -9.23 -22.53
N ASP A 320 29.53 -10.43 -23.10
CA ASP A 320 29.07 -10.56 -24.48
C ASP A 320 27.65 -9.97 -24.64
N GLU A 321 27.39 -9.40 -25.82
CA GLU A 321 26.16 -8.69 -26.12
C GLU A 321 24.91 -9.59 -25.98
N ALA A 322 25.07 -10.89 -26.24
CA ALA A 322 24.01 -11.88 -26.13
C ALA A 322 23.52 -12.06 -24.69
N SER A 323 24.44 -12.13 -23.72
CA SER A 323 24.13 -12.23 -22.29
C SER A 323 23.44 -10.97 -21.75
N LEU A 324 23.75 -9.80 -22.32
CA LEU A 324 23.10 -8.53 -21.95
C LEU A 324 21.70 -8.38 -22.54
N ALA A 325 21.39 -9.04 -23.66
CA ALA A 325 20.08 -8.92 -24.31
C ALA A 325 18.93 -9.40 -23.39
N GLY A 326 19.09 -10.56 -22.75
CA GLY A 326 18.06 -11.08 -21.82
C GLY A 326 17.84 -10.19 -20.59
N TRP A 327 18.90 -9.50 -20.15
CA TRP A 327 18.85 -8.54 -19.05
C TRP A 327 18.15 -7.25 -19.43
N LYS A 328 18.42 -6.71 -20.62
CA LYS A 328 17.72 -5.55 -21.18
C LYS A 328 16.23 -5.82 -21.32
N ASP A 329 15.85 -6.99 -21.84
CA ASP A 329 14.44 -7.38 -21.94
C ASP A 329 13.77 -7.52 -20.57
N THR A 330 14.47 -8.07 -19.59
CA THR A 330 13.96 -8.19 -18.22
C THR A 330 13.74 -6.82 -17.57
N LEU A 331 14.70 -5.90 -17.74
CA LEU A 331 14.54 -4.52 -17.28
C LEU A 331 13.40 -3.80 -18.02
N ALA A 332 13.27 -3.97 -19.33
CA ALA A 332 12.21 -3.34 -20.12
C ALA A 332 10.83 -3.81 -19.67
N ARG A 333 10.63 -5.12 -19.45
CA ARG A 333 9.40 -5.66 -18.84
C ARG A 333 9.13 -5.11 -17.45
N TYR A 334 10.18 -4.97 -16.62
CA TYR A 334 10.05 -4.38 -15.29
C TYR A 334 9.56 -2.93 -15.34
N VAL A 335 10.12 -2.13 -16.23
CA VAL A 335 9.75 -0.73 -16.46
C VAL A 335 8.30 -0.64 -16.99
N GLN A 336 7.94 -1.48 -17.97
CA GLN A 336 6.59 -1.57 -18.53
C GLN A 336 5.55 -1.92 -17.46
N ALA A 337 5.79 -2.97 -16.67
CA ALA A 337 4.91 -3.37 -15.58
C ALA A 337 4.76 -2.28 -14.50
N LEU A 338 5.84 -1.59 -14.14
CA LEU A 338 5.75 -0.50 -13.18
C LEU A 338 4.99 0.71 -13.74
N GLY A 339 5.15 1.00 -15.03
CA GLY A 339 4.42 2.04 -15.74
C GLY A 339 2.92 1.77 -15.74
N ALA A 340 2.51 0.56 -16.14
CA ALA A 340 1.12 0.12 -16.15
C ALA A 340 0.50 0.16 -14.74
N LEU A 341 1.23 -0.29 -13.72
CA LEU A 341 0.78 -0.25 -12.33
C LEU A 341 0.48 1.19 -11.88
N ARG A 342 1.38 2.12 -12.18
CA ARG A 342 1.23 3.54 -11.78
C ARG A 342 0.08 4.23 -12.50
N ALA A 343 -0.11 3.93 -13.78
CA ALA A 343 -1.23 4.45 -14.55
C ALA A 343 -2.56 4.00 -13.91
N PHE A 344 -2.68 2.71 -13.60
CA PHE A 344 -3.84 2.17 -12.90
C PHE A 344 -4.04 2.82 -11.52
N GLN A 345 -2.99 2.88 -10.69
CA GLN A 345 -3.08 3.52 -9.37
C GLN A 345 -3.51 4.99 -9.46
N ARG A 346 -3.13 5.71 -10.53
CA ARG A 346 -3.51 7.12 -10.74
C ARG A 346 -4.98 7.26 -11.02
N GLU A 347 -5.50 6.43 -11.93
CA GLU A 347 -6.93 6.37 -12.25
C GLU A 347 -7.76 6.07 -10.99
N GLN A 348 -7.33 5.09 -10.19
CA GLN A 348 -8.02 4.73 -8.95
C GLN A 348 -7.99 5.86 -7.90
N GLU A 349 -6.87 6.57 -7.78
CA GLU A 349 -6.73 7.72 -6.88
C GLU A 349 -7.57 8.92 -7.33
N GLU A 350 -7.61 9.22 -8.63
CA GLU A 350 -8.46 10.27 -9.20
C GLU A 350 -9.94 9.97 -8.95
N ALA A 351 -10.36 8.72 -9.20
CA ALA A 351 -11.71 8.27 -8.89
C ALA A 351 -12.03 8.35 -7.39
N LEU A 352 -11.04 8.05 -6.53
CA LEU A 352 -11.19 8.10 -5.08
C LEU A 352 -11.37 9.53 -4.59
N ARG A 353 -10.58 10.48 -5.11
CA ARG A 353 -10.74 11.91 -4.81
C ARG A 353 -12.11 12.43 -5.22
N ALA A 354 -12.53 12.10 -6.45
CA ALA A 354 -13.86 12.46 -6.92
C ALA A 354 -14.97 11.89 -6.01
N CYS A 355 -14.81 10.64 -5.56
CA CYS A 355 -15.74 10.00 -4.61
C CYS A 355 -15.78 10.69 -3.24
N LEU A 356 -14.67 11.28 -2.81
CA LEU A 356 -14.54 11.98 -1.53
C LEU A 356 -14.82 13.49 -1.62
N GLY A 357 -15.15 14.00 -2.80
CA GLY A 357 -15.30 15.45 -3.04
C GLY A 357 -13.98 16.22 -2.89
N ALA A 358 -12.83 15.55 -2.97
CA ALA A 358 -11.52 16.18 -2.88
C ALA A 358 -11.12 16.80 -4.24
N PRO A 359 -10.34 17.90 -4.24
CA PRO A 359 -9.92 18.55 -5.48
C PRO A 359 -9.06 17.64 -6.36
N ALA A 360 -9.24 17.78 -7.68
CA ALA A 360 -8.32 17.19 -8.64
C ALA A 360 -6.94 17.86 -8.54
N GLY A 361 -5.88 17.11 -8.80
CA GLY A 361 -4.51 17.63 -8.69
C GLY A 361 -3.48 16.54 -8.96
N PRO A 362 -2.19 16.91 -8.99
CA PRO A 362 -1.13 15.93 -9.19
C PRO A 362 -1.14 14.87 -8.08
N VAL A 363 -0.87 13.62 -8.48
CA VAL A 363 -0.89 12.46 -7.59
C VAL A 363 0.55 12.07 -7.25
N ALA A 364 0.85 12.01 -5.94
CA ALA A 364 2.04 11.36 -5.42
C ALA A 364 1.63 10.12 -4.61
N PHE A 365 2.11 8.95 -5.00
CA PHE A 365 1.78 7.72 -4.28
C PHE A 365 2.64 7.53 -3.03
N SER A 366 2.07 6.91 -1.98
CA SER A 366 2.75 6.56 -0.73
C SER A 366 3.42 5.19 -0.80
N GLY A 367 4.34 4.89 0.12
CA GLY A 367 4.83 3.50 0.30
C GLY A 367 3.76 2.49 0.78
N LEU A 368 2.56 2.95 1.18
CA LEU A 368 1.43 2.06 1.51
C LEU A 368 0.92 1.37 0.24
N LEU A 369 0.97 2.07 -0.90
CA LEU A 369 0.52 1.58 -2.21
C LEU A 369 1.66 1.35 -3.20
N VAL A 370 2.74 2.12 -3.08
CA VAL A 370 3.94 1.96 -3.89
C VAL A 370 4.74 0.81 -3.30
N PRO A 371 4.82 -0.30 -4.03
CA PRO A 371 5.44 -1.50 -3.53
C PRO A 371 6.95 -1.35 -3.37
N ARG A 372 7.54 -2.19 -2.51
CA ARG A 372 9.00 -2.31 -2.42
C ARG A 372 9.55 -2.76 -3.78
N LEU A 373 10.53 -2.03 -4.30
CA LEU A 373 11.19 -2.32 -5.57
C LEU A 373 12.41 -3.22 -5.32
N ARG A 374 12.19 -4.50 -4.98
CA ARG A 374 13.28 -5.41 -4.56
C ARG A 374 14.13 -5.85 -5.74
N ALA A 375 13.52 -6.19 -6.87
CA ALA A 375 14.26 -6.59 -8.07
C ALA A 375 15.09 -5.44 -8.65
N LYS A 376 14.62 -4.19 -8.46
CA LYS A 376 15.27 -2.97 -8.93
C LYS A 376 16.76 -2.90 -8.56
N ARG A 377 17.12 -3.18 -7.30
CA ARG A 377 18.54 -3.07 -6.87
C ARG A 377 19.45 -4.04 -7.63
N TRP A 378 18.94 -5.23 -7.98
CA TRP A 378 19.68 -6.25 -8.71
C TRP A 378 19.79 -5.93 -10.20
N LEU A 379 18.71 -5.40 -10.79
CA LEU A 379 18.73 -4.86 -12.15
C LEU A 379 19.73 -3.70 -12.26
N GLN A 380 19.74 -2.79 -11.29
CA GLN A 380 20.70 -1.69 -11.20
C GLN A 380 22.14 -2.19 -11.08
N ALA A 381 22.38 -3.15 -10.19
CA ALA A 381 23.71 -3.72 -9.97
C ALA A 381 24.24 -4.47 -11.20
N GLY A 382 23.41 -5.30 -11.84
CA GLY A 382 23.84 -6.09 -12.99
C GLY A 382 24.00 -5.30 -14.29
N LEU A 383 23.29 -4.17 -14.44
CA LEU A 383 23.41 -3.28 -15.61
C LEU A 383 24.34 -2.09 -15.38
N GLY A 384 24.78 -1.84 -14.15
CA GLY A 384 25.55 -0.64 -13.81
C GLY A 384 24.75 0.66 -13.98
N LEU A 385 23.44 0.62 -13.75
CA LEU A 385 22.51 1.73 -13.98
C LEU A 385 21.86 2.20 -12.67
N THR A 386 21.43 3.46 -12.64
CA THR A 386 20.58 3.99 -11.57
C THR A 386 19.16 4.19 -12.07
N LEU A 387 18.21 3.51 -11.44
CA LEU A 387 16.78 3.72 -11.69
C LEU A 387 16.25 4.73 -10.67
N ARG A 388 15.71 5.86 -11.14
CA ARG A 388 15.04 6.86 -10.29
C ARG A 388 13.55 6.86 -10.59
N SER A 389 12.74 6.94 -9.55
CA SER A 389 11.32 7.22 -9.71
C SER A 389 11.14 8.71 -9.94
N THR A 390 10.39 9.10 -10.95
CA THR A 390 9.84 10.45 -11.12
C THR A 390 8.33 10.41 -10.87
N PRO A 391 7.68 11.58 -10.68
CA PRO A 391 6.21 11.66 -10.61
C PRO A 391 5.52 11.11 -11.88
N ASP A 392 6.17 11.30 -13.03
CA ASP A 392 5.64 10.91 -14.35
C ASP A 392 6.01 9.47 -14.77
N GLY A 393 6.83 8.75 -13.99
CA GLY A 393 7.25 7.39 -14.35
C GLY A 393 8.59 6.97 -13.76
N LEU A 394 9.24 6.00 -14.39
CA LEU A 394 10.64 5.69 -14.11
C LEU A 394 11.52 6.57 -15.00
N ALA A 395 12.56 7.17 -14.43
CA ALA A 395 13.67 7.72 -15.19
C ALA A 395 14.88 6.79 -15.02
N LEU A 396 15.51 6.47 -16.15
CA LEU A 396 16.74 5.69 -16.20
C LEU A 396 17.94 6.65 -16.24
N TRP A 397 18.95 6.38 -15.41
CA TRP A 397 20.17 7.18 -15.31
C TRP A 397 21.41 6.29 -15.43
N SER A 398 22.41 6.75 -16.16
CA SER A 398 23.75 6.16 -16.17
C SER A 398 24.59 6.70 -15.01
N VAL A 399 25.52 5.89 -14.49
CA VAL A 399 26.44 6.25 -13.39
C VAL A 399 27.50 7.28 -13.83
N ARG A 400 27.69 7.52 -15.14
CA ARG A 400 28.55 8.59 -15.66
C ARG A 400 27.86 9.37 -16.78
N GLY A 401 27.42 10.59 -16.46
CA GLY A 401 27.14 11.66 -17.42
C GLY A 401 25.73 11.72 -17.99
N GLY A 402 24.92 12.65 -17.46
CA GLY A 402 23.75 13.20 -18.14
C GLY A 402 22.41 12.49 -17.89
N THR A 403 21.36 13.30 -17.77
CA THR A 403 19.96 12.89 -17.60
C THR A 403 19.33 12.56 -18.95
N ARG A 404 18.63 11.42 -19.11
CA ARG A 404 17.66 11.20 -20.19
C ARG A 404 16.35 10.69 -19.58
N ALA A 405 15.27 11.45 -19.76
CA ALA A 405 13.93 11.02 -19.35
C ALA A 405 13.39 9.99 -20.35
N LEU A 406 12.61 9.01 -19.85
CA LEU A 406 11.81 8.16 -20.72
C LEU A 406 10.77 9.01 -21.47
N PRO A 407 10.47 8.72 -22.74
CA PRO A 407 9.27 9.27 -23.38
C PRO A 407 8.04 8.70 -22.63
N GLY A 408 7.45 9.50 -21.75
CA GLY A 408 6.18 9.19 -21.11
C GLY A 408 5.03 9.37 -22.12
N GLY A 409 4.03 8.48 -22.02
CA GLY A 409 2.92 8.29 -22.95
C GLY A 409 2.17 9.55 -23.38
N SER A 410 1.44 9.40 -24.49
CA SER A 410 0.86 10.45 -25.31
C SER A 410 0.46 11.72 -24.54
N LYS A 411 1.25 12.77 -24.71
CA LYS A 411 0.74 14.12 -24.54
C LYS A 411 -0.25 14.34 -25.68
N SER A 412 -1.55 14.40 -25.36
CA SER A 412 -2.48 15.10 -26.25
C SER A 412 -1.95 16.53 -26.36
N ALA A 413 -1.46 16.88 -27.55
CA ALA A 413 -0.99 18.22 -27.83
C ALA A 413 -2.21 19.16 -27.83
N HIS A 414 -2.49 19.80 -26.70
CA HIS A 414 -3.32 21.00 -26.71
C HIS A 414 -2.50 22.14 -27.33
N PRO A 415 -2.94 22.74 -28.45
CA PRO A 415 -2.29 23.90 -29.00
C PRO A 415 -2.61 25.08 -28.09
N GLY A 416 -1.65 25.47 -27.25
CA GLY A 416 -1.72 26.73 -26.51
C GLY A 416 -1.77 27.92 -27.48
N PRO A 417 -2.50 29.00 -27.14
CA PRO A 417 -2.73 30.12 -28.04
C PRO A 417 -1.43 30.90 -28.29
N ARG A 418 -1.21 31.24 -29.57
CA ARG A 418 -0.13 32.13 -30.01
C ARG A 418 -0.26 33.48 -29.29
N ARG A 419 0.77 33.87 -28.53
CA ARG A 419 0.93 35.24 -28.05
C ARG A 419 1.31 36.12 -29.24
N SER A 420 0.48 37.11 -29.54
CA SER A 420 0.81 38.22 -30.42
C SER A 420 1.84 39.13 -29.75
N GLU A 421 2.89 39.47 -30.48
CA GLU A 421 3.83 40.55 -30.13
C GLU A 421 3.15 41.93 -30.27
N PRO A 422 3.55 42.94 -29.48
CA PRO A 422 3.03 44.30 -29.62
C PRO A 422 3.77 45.06 -30.74
N PRO A 423 3.10 46.00 -31.44
CA PRO A 423 3.74 46.80 -32.47
C PRO A 423 4.65 47.88 -31.86
N ARG A 424 5.69 48.24 -32.64
CA ARG A 424 6.50 49.44 -32.43
C ARG A 424 5.85 50.66 -33.07
#